data_AF-A0A8R1EI98-F1
#
_entry.id   AF-A0A8R1EI98-F1
#
_cell.length_a   1.000
_cell.length_b   1.000
_cell.length_c   1.000
_cell.angle_alpha   90.00
_cell.angle_beta   90.00
_cell.angle_gamma   90.00
#
_symmetry.space_group_name_H-M   'P 1'
#
loop_
_entity.id
_entity.type
_entity.pdbx_description
1 polymer ?
#
loop_
_entity_poly.entity_id
_entity_poly.type
_entity_poly.pdbx_seq_one_letter_code
_entity_poly.pdbx_strand_id
1 'polypeptide(L)' 'MNFSAWLKGDLDPVIARVNQRIEDFTNLNQATSEELQVANYGLGGHYDPHFDFARKEEKNAFKTLNTGNRIATVLFY' A
#
# COMPACT_ATOMS: atom_id res chain seq x y z
N MET A 1 8.74 5.37 18.35
CA MET A 1 8.67 6.32 17.22
C MET A 1 8.40 5.49 15.98
N ASN A 2 7.29 5.73 15.30
CA ASN A 2 6.96 5.04 14.05
C ASN A 2 7.45 5.91 12.88
N PHE A 3 8.09 5.30 11.90
CA PHE A 3 8.52 5.99 10.68
C PHE A 3 7.98 5.25 9.47
N SER A 4 7.55 5.98 8.45
CA SER A 4 7.20 5.40 7.16
C SER A 4 7.78 6.21 6.01
N ALA A 5 8.03 5.52 4.92
CA ALA A 5 8.43 6.09 3.65
C ALA A 5 7.62 5.45 2.52
N TRP A 6 7.48 6.17 1.41
CA TRP A 6 6.83 5.71 0.19
C TRP A 6 7.87 5.67 -0.92
N LEU A 7 7.92 4.55 -1.65
CA LEU A 7 8.92 4.28 -2.67
C LEU A 7 8.24 4.15 -4.03
N LYS A 8 8.60 5.04 -4.96
CA LYS A 8 8.14 4.99 -6.35
C LYS A 8 8.69 3.76 -7.07
N GLY A 9 7.87 3.18 -7.95
CA GLY A 9 8.23 1.97 -8.68
C GLY A 9 9.47 2.11 -9.58
N ASP A 10 9.75 3.32 -10.05
CA ASP A 10 10.88 3.67 -10.91
C ASP A 10 12.14 4.11 -10.15
N LEU A 11 12.08 4.17 -8.81
CA LEU A 11 13.18 4.65 -7.99
C LEU A 11 14.38 3.68 -7.96
N ASP A 12 14.12 2.37 -7.96
CA ASP A 12 15.15 1.33 -7.92
C ASP A 12 14.64 0.01 -8.55
N PRO A 13 15.49 -0.73 -9.31
CA PRO A 13 15.11 -2.01 -9.92
C PRO A 13 14.56 -3.06 -8.94
N VAL A 14 14.92 -3.01 -7.65
CA VAL A 14 14.37 -3.88 -6.62
C VAL A 14 12.89 -3.62 -6.41
N ILE A 15 12.46 -2.37 -6.38
CA ILE A 15 11.05 -1.99 -6.19
C ILE A 15 10.22 -2.47 -7.40
N ALA A 16 10.72 -2.23 -8.61
CA ALA A 16 10.09 -2.72 -9.84
C ALA A 16 9.92 -4.26 -9.82
N ARG A 17 10.93 -5.00 -9.34
CA ARG A 17 10.87 -6.46 -9.22
C ARG A 17 9.86 -6.92 -8.16
N VAL A 18 9.74 -6.21 -7.04
CA VAL A 18 8.73 -6.49 -6.01
C VAL A 18 7.34 -6.30 -6.61
N ASN A 19 7.08 -5.18 -7.29
CA ASN A 19 5.80 -4.90 -7.94
C ASN A 19 5.45 -5.97 -8.99
N GLN A 20 6.40 -6.37 -9.84
CA GLN A 20 6.17 -7.44 -10.82
C GLN A 20 5.74 -8.75 -10.15
N ARG A 21 6.39 -9.15 -9.06
CA ARG A 21 6.03 -10.38 -8.34
C ARG A 21 4.62 -10.29 -7.76
N ILE A 22 4.25 -9.12 -7.21
CA ILE A 22 2.88 -8.88 -6.73
C ILE A 22 1.89 -9.10 -7.87
N GLU A 23 2.14 -8.56 -9.05
CA GLU A 23 1.27 -8.80 -10.22
C GLU A 23 1.19 -10.29 -10.56
N ASP A 24 2.33 -10.98 -10.61
CA ASP A 24 2.40 -12.39 -11.02
C ASP A 24 1.58 -13.32 -10.10
N PHE A 25 1.62 -13.14 -8.77
CA PHE A 25 0.90 -14.04 -7.86
C PHE A 25 -0.52 -13.58 -7.51
N THR A 26 -0.84 -12.29 -7.64
CA THR A 26 -2.20 -11.78 -7.41
C THR A 26 -3.06 -11.81 -8.67
N ASN A 27 -2.42 -11.84 -9.84
CA ASN A 27 -3.05 -11.63 -11.14
C ASN A 27 -3.78 -10.27 -11.24
N LEU A 28 -3.30 -9.25 -10.52
CA LEU A 28 -3.77 -7.86 -10.56
C LEU A 28 -2.66 -6.96 -11.10
N ASN A 29 -2.99 -5.94 -11.91
CA ASN A 29 -2.01 -4.93 -12.33
C ASN A 29 -1.86 -3.81 -11.27
N GLN A 30 -0.73 -3.10 -11.30
CA GLN A 30 -0.41 -2.00 -10.37
C GLN A 30 -0.78 -0.59 -10.89
N ALA A 31 -1.58 -0.45 -11.96
CA ALA A 31 -1.82 0.85 -12.60
C ALA A 31 -2.45 1.91 -11.67
N THR A 32 -3.20 1.46 -10.67
CA THR A 32 -3.88 2.31 -9.67
C THR A 32 -3.40 2.05 -8.24
N SER A 33 -2.38 1.20 -8.06
CA SER A 33 -1.83 0.96 -6.73
C SER A 33 -1.11 2.19 -6.21
N GLU A 34 -1.08 2.34 -4.90
CA GLU A 34 -0.21 3.31 -4.26
C GLU A 34 1.26 2.91 -4.43
N GLU A 35 2.16 3.85 -4.13
CA GLU A 35 3.60 3.57 -4.05
C GLU A 35 3.90 2.54 -2.94
N LEU A 36 5.04 1.85 -3.02
CA LEU A 36 5.40 0.84 -2.03
C LEU A 36 5.69 1.50 -0.68
N GLN A 37 4.86 1.24 0.33
CA GLN A 37 5.06 1.75 1.67
C GLN A 37 6.05 0.88 2.46
N VAL A 38 7.04 1.51 3.08
CA VAL A 38 7.93 0.88 4.06
C VAL A 38 7.64 1.49 5.42
N ALA A 39 7.27 0.65 6.39
CA ALA A 39 7.00 1.05 7.77
C ALA A 39 8.04 0.47 8.73
N ASN A 40 8.47 1.28 9.69
CA ASN A 40 9.34 0.88 10.78
C ASN A 40 8.62 1.09 12.12
N TYR A 41 8.42 -0.01 12.85
CA TYR A 41 7.90 -0.03 14.20
C TYR A 41 9.07 -0.13 15.19
N GLY A 42 9.42 0.99 15.82
CA GLY A 42 10.42 1.01 16.89
C GLY A 42 9.95 0.27 18.15
N LEU A 43 10.78 0.25 19.20
CA LEU A 43 10.42 -0.37 20.48
C LEU A 43 9.11 0.23 21.03
N GLY A 44 8.14 -0.63 21.33
CA GLY A 44 6.79 -0.23 21.77
C GLY A 44 5.89 0.31 20.64
N GLY A 45 6.34 0.25 19.38
CA GLY A 45 5.52 0.57 18.22
C GLY A 45 4.45 -0.50 18.00
N HIS A 46 3.21 -0.05 17.83
CA HIS A 46 2.07 -0.89 17.48
C HIS A 46 1.22 -0.21 16.41
N TYR A 47 0.37 -0.99 15.77
CA TYR A 47 -0.66 -0.51 14.87
C TYR A 47 -1.98 -1.14 15.28
N ASP A 48 -2.99 -0.32 15.53
CA ASP A 48 -4.30 -0.80 16.01
C ASP A 48 -5.08 -1.51 14.89
N PRO A 49 -5.93 -2.50 15.22
CA PRO A 49 -6.77 -3.18 14.23
C PRO A 49 -7.63 -2.19 13.42
N HIS A 50 -7.57 -2.29 12.10
CA HIS A 50 -8.28 -1.42 11.16
C HIS A 50 -8.54 -2.14 9.84
N PHE A 51 -9.38 -1.53 9.00
CA PHE A 51 -9.55 -1.93 7.60
C PHE A 51 -8.74 -1.03 6.69
N ASP A 52 -8.10 -1.62 5.69
CA ASP A 52 -7.35 -0.89 4.65
C ASP A 52 -8.26 -0.27 3.58
N PHE A 53 -9.46 -0.80 3.40
CA PHE A 53 -10.43 -0.29 2.44
C PHE A 53 -11.35 0.76 3.10
N ALA A 54 -11.73 1.75 2.30
CA ALA A 54 -12.70 2.75 2.71
C ALA A 54 -14.12 2.18 2.75
N ARG A 55 -14.94 2.64 3.71
CA ARG A 55 -16.32 2.18 3.91
C ARG A 55 -17.35 3.14 3.29
N LYS A 56 -18.56 2.62 2.99
CA LYS A 56 -19.64 3.40 2.34
C LYS A 56 -20.05 4.64 3.13
N GLU A 57 -19.91 4.64 4.45
CA GLU A 57 -20.26 5.79 5.29
C GLU A 57 -19.18 6.90 5.29
N GLU A 58 -18.00 6.65 4.72
CA GLU A 58 -16.89 7.61 4.69
C GLU A 58 -17.10 8.63 3.55
N LYS A 59 -17.74 9.76 3.90
CA LYS A 59 -17.94 10.89 2.98
C LYS A 59 -16.60 11.33 2.39
N ASN A 60 -16.47 11.20 1.07
CA ASN A 60 -15.33 11.60 0.22
C ASN A 60 -14.17 10.60 0.04
N ALA A 61 -14.28 9.35 0.51
CA ALA A 61 -13.19 8.37 0.44
C ALA A 61 -12.51 8.24 -0.95
N PHE A 62 -13.27 8.35 -2.04
CA PHE A 62 -12.77 8.19 -3.41
C PHE A 62 -12.45 9.49 -4.14
N LYS A 63 -12.84 10.65 -3.59
CA LYS A 63 -12.61 11.95 -4.25
C LYS A 63 -11.15 12.39 -4.17
N THR A 64 -10.40 11.92 -3.16
CA THR A 64 -8.98 12.25 -2.96
C THR A 64 -8.05 11.24 -3.63
N LEU A 65 -8.47 10.00 -3.82
CA LEU A 65 -7.62 8.92 -4.36
C LEU A 65 -7.52 8.95 -5.89
N ASN A 66 -8.51 9.51 -6.60
CA ASN A 66 -8.58 9.58 -8.07
C ASN A 66 -8.48 8.22 -8.82
N THR A 67 -8.38 7.09 -8.10
CA THR A 67 -8.08 5.78 -8.68
C THR A 67 -8.95 4.61 -8.17
N GLY A 68 -9.55 4.69 -6.96
CA GLY A 68 -10.50 3.67 -6.45
C GLY A 68 -10.34 3.32 -4.96
N ASN A 69 -10.87 2.17 -4.53
CA ASN A 69 -10.69 1.60 -3.17
C ASN A 69 -9.62 0.52 -3.17
N ARG A 70 -8.95 0.26 -2.03
CA ARG A 70 -8.08 -0.91 -1.87
C ARG A 70 -8.91 -2.18 -1.98
N ILE A 71 -8.53 -3.07 -2.89
CA ILE A 71 -9.15 -4.40 -3.07
C ILE A 71 -8.30 -5.54 -2.50
N ALA A 72 -7.00 -5.28 -2.28
CA ALA A 72 -6.05 -6.22 -1.71
C ALA A 72 -4.90 -5.44 -1.04
N THR A 73 -4.29 -6.05 -0.04
CA THR A 73 -3.05 -5.59 0.60
C THR A 73 -2.07 -6.75 0.60
N VAL A 74 -0.84 -6.49 0.14
CA VAL A 74 0.28 -7.42 0.26
C VAL A 74 1.22 -6.88 1.32
N LEU A 75 1.43 -7.66 2.39
CA LEU A 75 2.32 -7.30 3.48
C LEU A 75 3.57 -8.19 3.44
N PHE A 76 4.74 -7.55 3.37
CA PHE A 76 6.04 -8.21 3.51
C PHE A 76 6.63 -7.90 4.89
N TYR A 77 7.28 -8.90 5.49
CA TYR A 77 8.04 -8.79 6.74
C TYR A 77 9.54 -8.77 6.48
#